data_AF-A0A7S7TWQ5-F1
#
_entry.id   AF-A0A7S7TWQ5-F1
#
_cell.length_a   1.000
_cell.length_b   1.000
_cell.length_c   1.000
_cell.angle_alpha   90.00
_cell.angle_beta   90.00
_cell.angle_gamma   90.00
#
_symmetry.space_group_name_H-M   'P 1'
#
loop_
_entity.id
_entity.type
_entity.pdbx_description
1 polymer ?
#
loop_
_entity_poly.entity_id
_entity_poly.type
_entity_poly.pdbx_seq_one_letter_code
_entity_poly.pdbx_strand_id
1 'polypeptide(L)'
;MTPLLWTLVAIQIAMGAFDTFYHHEFTERLAWRPSQRDELQLHSVRNMLYALLFLVLGWLEVHGILAIAVMAVLVVEVVITLMDFVEEDLSRKLPPSERINHTLLAINYGAILVLLVPVLIGWAMLPTAVVPAYAGLLSLFATAAAFGAALFGVRDFAAARRLGRMSSVPAASLVEKLPARQTVLVTGATGFIGSRLVASLTASGHQVIALIRNPAKTETLPPPVTLITSLDQLSPGTGIDAIVNLAGEPIGNGLWTEVKRRKIIASRIDMTAEVVRLIARLERKPSVLVSGSAIGWYGLWQDQVLTESAKSHACFSHELCEAWENAAKAAADHGVRVAYLRIGLVVGTDGGFITRMLTPFEFGLGGPLGSGKQWMSWIERDDLVRLIAHVVAKPELSGPINATAPIPVTNTKFTEELGRRLHRPAIFRVPASLLRTVGGDFANELLLGGQRVLPNKALSNGFVFRHETLRSAFEAIL
;
A
#
# COMPACT_ATOMS: atom_id res chain seq x y z
N MET A 1 -43.86 7.85 -7.98
CA MET A 1 -42.61 8.51 -8.44
C MET A 1 -42.60 8.65 -9.97
N THR A 2 -42.01 9.72 -10.53
CA THR A 2 -42.00 9.98 -11.98
C THR A 2 -40.87 9.22 -12.69
N PRO A 3 -40.95 8.97 -14.02
CA PRO A 3 -39.85 8.37 -14.78
C PRO A 3 -38.55 9.18 -14.71
N LEU A 4 -38.65 10.51 -14.71
CA LEU A 4 -37.48 11.38 -14.55
C LEU A 4 -36.75 11.15 -13.23
N LEU A 5 -37.49 11.10 -12.11
CA LEU A 5 -36.92 10.85 -10.79
C LEU A 5 -36.21 9.48 -10.73
N TRP A 6 -36.82 8.45 -11.30
CA TRP A 6 -36.20 7.13 -11.40
C TRP A 6 -34.91 7.11 -12.23
N THR A 7 -34.88 7.84 -13.34
CA THR A 7 -33.66 7.98 -14.16
C THR A 7 -32.54 8.65 -13.37
N LEU A 8 -32.83 9.73 -12.63
CA LEU A 8 -31.82 10.42 -11.82
C LEU A 8 -31.30 9.51 -10.69
N VAL A 9 -32.18 8.74 -10.04
CA VAL A 9 -31.79 7.73 -9.03
C VAL A 9 -30.90 6.65 -9.65
N ALA A 10 -31.22 6.16 -10.84
CA ALA A 10 -30.39 5.17 -11.53
C ALA A 10 -29.00 5.71 -11.88
N ILE A 11 -28.92 6.95 -12.35
CA ILE A 11 -27.65 7.65 -12.61
C ILE A 11 -26.85 7.81 -11.31
N GLN A 12 -27.50 8.20 -10.21
CA GLN A 12 -26.86 8.34 -8.90
C GLN A 12 -26.23 7.02 -8.44
N ILE A 13 -26.98 5.92 -8.56
CA ILE A 13 -26.50 4.58 -8.20
C ILE A 13 -25.29 4.18 -9.05
N ALA A 14 -25.35 4.40 -10.37
CA ALA A 14 -24.25 4.06 -11.27
C ALA A 14 -22.98 4.86 -10.95
N MET A 15 -23.13 6.17 -10.69
CA MET A 15 -22.01 7.04 -10.32
C MET A 15 -21.43 6.69 -8.95
N GLY A 16 -22.27 6.41 -7.94
CA GLY A 16 -21.81 6.01 -6.61
C GLY A 16 -21.12 4.64 -6.62
N ALA A 17 -21.59 3.71 -7.46
CA ALA A 17 -20.89 2.44 -7.67
C ALA A 17 -19.52 2.67 -8.33
N PHE A 18 -19.45 3.50 -9.38
CA PHE A 18 -18.18 3.86 -10.01
C PHE A 18 -17.20 4.47 -9.02
N ASP A 19 -17.66 5.40 -8.20
CA ASP A 19 -16.87 6.06 -7.15
C ASP A 19 -16.27 5.05 -6.16
N THR A 20 -17.12 4.16 -5.65
CA THR A 20 -16.71 3.10 -4.72
C THR A 20 -15.65 2.19 -5.35
N PHE A 21 -15.88 1.69 -6.56
CA PHE A 21 -14.95 0.74 -7.20
C PHE A 21 -13.68 1.38 -7.73
N TYR A 22 -13.77 2.58 -8.31
CA TYR A 22 -12.64 3.22 -8.96
C TYR A 22 -11.83 4.03 -7.95
N HIS A 23 -12.46 4.94 -7.23
CA HIS A 23 -11.77 5.86 -6.34
C HIS A 23 -11.43 5.20 -5.00
N HIS A 24 -12.41 4.63 -4.30
CA HIS A 24 -12.18 4.10 -2.95
C HIS A 24 -11.36 2.81 -2.97
N GLU A 25 -11.65 1.91 -3.93
CA GLU A 25 -11.01 0.61 -4.00
C GLU A 25 -9.74 0.57 -4.85
N PHE A 26 -9.81 1.05 -6.08
CA PHE A 26 -8.73 0.85 -7.03
C PHE A 26 -7.60 1.88 -6.86
N THR A 27 -7.94 3.17 -6.71
CA THR A 27 -6.92 4.22 -6.59
C THR A 27 -6.49 4.47 -5.16
N GLU A 28 -7.43 4.69 -4.23
CA GLU A 28 -7.10 5.15 -2.88
C GLU A 28 -6.87 3.99 -1.90
N ARG A 29 -7.62 2.90 -2.05
CA ARG A 29 -7.56 1.72 -1.17
C ARG A 29 -7.86 2.09 0.27
N LEU A 30 -8.96 2.82 0.49
CA LEU A 30 -9.34 3.36 1.80
C LEU A 30 -9.36 2.29 2.89
N ALA A 31 -9.86 1.10 2.56
CA ALA A 31 -9.92 -0.07 3.44
C ALA A 31 -8.56 -0.51 4.03
N TRP A 32 -7.44 0.00 3.51
CA TRP A 32 -6.07 -0.37 3.90
C TRP A 32 -5.26 0.80 4.46
N ARG A 33 -5.88 1.97 4.65
CA ARG A 33 -5.24 3.16 5.24
C ARG A 33 -5.81 3.42 6.63
N PRO A 34 -5.02 3.24 7.71
CA PRO A 34 -5.50 3.48 9.07
C PRO A 34 -6.10 4.89 9.30
N SER A 35 -5.62 5.90 8.57
CA SER A 35 -6.13 7.27 8.63
C SER A 35 -7.54 7.45 8.05
N GLN A 36 -8.09 6.47 7.33
CA GLN A 36 -9.40 6.56 6.66
C GLN A 36 -10.47 5.74 7.39
N ARG A 37 -10.20 5.38 8.64
CA ARG A 37 -11.10 4.59 9.47
C ARG A 37 -12.45 5.28 9.69
N ASP A 38 -12.44 6.60 9.90
CA ASP A 38 -13.64 7.36 10.23
C ASP A 38 -14.48 7.62 8.98
N GLU A 39 -13.85 7.95 7.85
CA GLU A 39 -14.45 7.96 6.51
C GLU A 39 -15.19 6.64 6.20
N LEU A 40 -14.55 5.48 6.42
CA LEU A 40 -15.20 4.18 6.20
C LEU A 40 -16.37 3.89 7.16
N GLN A 41 -16.37 4.47 8.37
CA GLN A 41 -17.54 4.36 9.27
C GLN A 41 -18.71 5.18 8.73
N LEU A 42 -18.45 6.39 8.22
CA LEU A 42 -19.45 7.22 7.57
C LEU A 42 -20.02 6.52 6.33
N HIS A 43 -19.15 5.97 5.46
CA HIS A 43 -19.56 5.20 4.27
C HIS A 43 -20.41 3.99 4.65
N SER A 44 -20.04 3.27 5.70
CA SER A 44 -20.81 2.13 6.19
C SER A 44 -22.24 2.51 6.58
N VAL A 45 -22.40 3.55 7.40
CA VAL A 45 -23.71 4.02 7.84
C VAL A 45 -24.52 4.54 6.65
N ARG A 46 -23.91 5.39 5.81
CA ARG A 46 -24.54 5.92 4.59
C ARG A 46 -25.06 4.81 3.69
N ASN A 47 -24.23 3.79 3.44
CA ASN A 47 -24.60 2.64 2.61
C ASN A 47 -25.75 1.81 3.20
N MET A 48 -25.87 1.70 4.54
CA MET A 48 -27.04 1.06 5.17
C MET A 48 -28.32 1.88 4.98
N LEU A 49 -28.23 3.21 5.08
CA LEU A 49 -29.37 4.09 4.84
C LEU A 49 -29.82 4.02 3.38
N TYR A 50 -28.89 4.02 2.42
CA TYR A 50 -29.23 3.81 1.01
C TYR A 50 -29.88 2.45 0.75
N ALA A 51 -29.38 1.38 1.35
CA ALA A 51 -30.00 0.06 1.22
C ALA A 51 -31.46 0.06 1.68
N LEU A 52 -31.74 0.68 2.84
CA LEU A 52 -33.09 0.85 3.35
C LEU A 52 -33.95 1.68 2.39
N LEU A 53 -33.46 2.85 1.95
CA LEU A 53 -34.20 3.76 1.07
C LEU A 53 -34.54 3.10 -0.26
N PHE A 54 -33.60 2.38 -0.88
CA PHE A 54 -33.84 1.69 -2.15
C PHE A 54 -34.85 0.55 -2.03
N LEU A 55 -34.86 -0.21 -0.92
CA LEU A 55 -35.88 -1.24 -0.70
C LEU A 55 -37.26 -0.61 -0.47
N VAL A 56 -37.35 0.42 0.37
CA VAL A 56 -38.63 1.07 0.69
C VAL A 56 -39.20 1.76 -0.56
N LEU A 57 -38.45 2.68 -1.17
CA LEU A 57 -38.94 3.45 -2.33
C LEU A 57 -39.06 2.60 -3.60
N GLY A 58 -38.35 1.47 -3.67
CA GLY A 58 -38.44 0.51 -4.77
C GLY A 58 -39.73 -0.30 -4.79
N TRP A 59 -40.35 -0.53 -3.63
CA TRP A 59 -41.46 -1.48 -3.50
C TRP A 59 -42.70 -0.93 -2.80
N LEU A 60 -42.62 0.23 -2.16
CA LEU A 60 -43.65 0.73 -1.26
C LEU A 60 -43.90 2.23 -1.45
N GLU A 61 -45.16 2.63 -1.41
CA GLU A 61 -45.55 3.98 -1.02
C GLU A 61 -45.87 3.95 0.47
N VAL A 62 -45.08 4.68 1.25
CA VAL A 62 -45.26 4.78 2.70
C VAL A 62 -45.96 6.09 3.01
N HIS A 63 -47.08 6.03 3.72
CA HIS A 63 -47.92 7.19 4.02
C HIS A 63 -47.84 7.60 5.49
N GLY A 64 -48.29 8.80 5.80
CA GLY A 64 -48.39 9.32 7.16
C GLY A 64 -47.03 9.34 7.87
N ILE A 65 -46.98 8.78 9.09
CA ILE A 65 -45.76 8.83 9.92
C ILE A 65 -44.56 8.09 9.29
N LEU A 66 -44.82 7.10 8.44
CA LEU A 66 -43.76 6.35 7.76
C LEU A 66 -43.09 7.18 6.65
N ALA A 67 -43.85 8.05 5.96
CA ALA A 67 -43.29 9.02 5.02
C ALA A 67 -42.38 10.03 5.74
N ILE A 68 -42.80 10.48 6.94
CA ILE A 68 -41.99 11.36 7.79
C ILE A 68 -40.70 10.68 8.20
N ALA A 69 -40.75 9.39 8.58
CA ALA A 69 -39.56 8.61 8.90
C ALA A 69 -38.58 8.52 7.71
N VAL A 70 -39.07 8.30 6.49
CA VAL A 70 -38.23 8.31 5.27
C VAL A 70 -37.59 9.68 5.05
N MET A 71 -38.33 10.77 5.21
CA MET A 71 -37.76 12.12 5.12
C MET A 71 -36.69 12.37 6.19
N ALA A 72 -36.90 11.89 7.43
CA ALA A 72 -35.90 11.99 8.49
C ALA A 72 -34.62 11.22 8.14
N VAL A 73 -34.75 10.02 7.55
CA VAL A 73 -33.61 9.24 7.05
C VAL A 73 -32.85 10.01 5.96
N LEU A 74 -33.55 10.66 5.01
CA LEU A 74 -32.92 11.49 3.99
C LEU A 74 -32.16 12.69 4.60
N VAL A 75 -32.71 13.33 5.63
CA VAL A 75 -32.01 14.42 6.34
C VAL A 75 -30.74 13.92 7.02
N VAL A 76 -30.82 12.79 7.72
CA VAL A 76 -29.64 12.16 8.36
C VAL A 76 -28.59 11.82 7.31
N GLU A 77 -29.01 11.26 6.17
CA GLU A 77 -28.11 10.95 5.07
C GLU A 77 -27.42 12.20 4.52
N VAL A 78 -28.14 13.31 4.31
CA VAL A 78 -27.55 14.58 3.86
C VAL A 78 -26.50 15.07 4.84
N VAL A 79 -26.78 14.98 6.15
CA VAL A 79 -25.82 15.35 7.19
C VAL A 79 -24.56 14.47 7.13
N ILE A 80 -24.72 13.16 6.98
CA ILE A 80 -23.59 12.23 6.84
C ILE A 80 -22.76 12.57 5.59
N THR A 81 -23.42 12.84 4.45
CA THR A 81 -22.74 13.20 3.20
C THR A 81 -21.95 14.51 3.32
N LEU A 82 -22.47 15.49 4.07
CA LEU A 82 -21.72 16.72 4.37
C LEU A 82 -20.56 16.48 5.33
N MET A 83 -20.73 15.61 6.34
CA MET A 83 -19.65 15.22 7.25
C MET A 83 -18.54 14.48 6.51
N ASP A 84 -18.89 13.59 5.57
CA ASP A 84 -17.96 12.86 4.73
C ASP A 84 -17.08 13.82 3.92
N PHE A 85 -17.69 14.85 3.30
CA PHE A 85 -16.94 15.88 2.57
C PHE A 85 -15.92 16.63 3.44
N VAL A 86 -16.28 16.92 4.69
CA VAL A 86 -15.37 17.58 5.64
C VAL A 86 -14.24 16.64 6.06
N GLU A 87 -14.55 15.38 6.36
CA GLU A 87 -13.56 14.37 6.75
C GLU A 87 -12.58 14.05 5.62
N GLU A 88 -13.05 13.99 4.38
CA GLU A 88 -12.21 13.81 3.19
C GLU A 88 -11.17 14.92 3.07
N ASP A 89 -11.61 16.19 3.13
CA ASP A 89 -10.73 17.36 3.01
C ASP A 89 -9.71 17.47 4.16
N LEU A 90 -10.08 17.01 5.37
CA LEU A 90 -9.18 16.98 6.52
C LEU A 90 -8.17 15.82 6.46
N SER A 91 -8.58 14.67 5.95
CA SER A 91 -7.79 13.44 6.03
C SER A 91 -6.87 13.23 4.82
N ARG A 92 -7.24 13.71 3.62
CA ARG A 92 -6.42 13.60 2.41
C ARG A 92 -6.73 14.64 1.34
N LYS A 93 -5.84 14.77 0.36
CA LYS A 93 -6.08 15.60 -0.82
C LYS A 93 -6.81 14.80 -1.91
N LEU A 94 -8.02 15.23 -2.24
CA LEU A 94 -8.82 14.61 -3.30
C LEU A 94 -8.17 14.77 -4.69
N PRO A 95 -7.98 13.68 -5.45
CA PRO A 95 -7.66 13.71 -6.87
C PRO A 95 -8.65 14.58 -7.66
N PRO A 96 -8.22 15.28 -8.73
CA PRO A 96 -9.12 16.12 -9.52
C PRO A 96 -10.33 15.36 -10.08
N SER A 97 -10.14 14.11 -10.50
CA SER A 97 -11.23 13.27 -11.02
C SER A 97 -12.27 12.89 -9.96
N GLU A 98 -11.83 12.66 -8.72
CA GLU A 98 -12.72 12.35 -7.58
C GLU A 98 -13.56 13.58 -7.23
N ARG A 99 -12.93 14.75 -7.14
CA ARG A 99 -13.62 16.01 -6.89
C ARG A 99 -14.69 16.33 -7.93
N ILE A 100 -14.40 16.08 -9.21
CA ILE A 100 -15.40 16.24 -10.28
C ILE A 100 -16.56 15.27 -10.08
N ASN A 101 -16.28 13.99 -9.76
CA ASN A 101 -17.31 12.98 -9.52
C ASN A 101 -18.21 13.37 -8.33
N HIS A 102 -17.63 13.79 -7.21
CA HIS A 102 -18.37 14.25 -6.02
C HIS A 102 -19.26 15.45 -6.34
N THR A 103 -18.75 16.40 -7.13
CA THR A 103 -19.54 17.57 -7.56
C THR A 103 -20.76 17.15 -8.39
N LEU A 104 -20.58 16.22 -9.34
CA LEU A 104 -21.67 15.71 -10.17
C LEU A 104 -22.68 14.90 -9.34
N LEU A 105 -22.20 14.07 -8.39
CA LEU A 105 -23.04 13.32 -7.45
C LEU A 105 -23.90 14.26 -6.59
N ALA A 106 -23.33 15.35 -6.08
CA ALA A 106 -24.05 16.33 -5.27
C ALA A 106 -25.12 17.07 -6.07
N ILE A 107 -24.82 17.49 -7.30
CA ILE A 107 -25.78 18.16 -8.19
C ILE A 107 -26.95 17.22 -8.51
N ASN A 108 -26.66 15.98 -8.92
CA ASN A 108 -27.70 15.01 -9.25
C ASN A 108 -28.53 14.63 -8.02
N TYR A 109 -27.90 14.48 -6.85
CA TYR A 109 -28.61 14.23 -5.61
C TYR A 109 -29.53 15.38 -5.20
N GLY A 110 -29.09 16.63 -5.35
CA GLY A 110 -29.95 17.81 -5.15
C GLY A 110 -31.18 17.79 -6.06
N ALA A 111 -31.02 17.41 -7.33
CA ALA A 111 -32.15 17.25 -8.26
C ALA A 111 -33.11 16.13 -7.83
N ILE A 112 -32.59 15.00 -7.34
CA ILE A 112 -33.40 13.92 -6.76
C ILE A 112 -34.22 14.44 -5.58
N LEU A 113 -33.60 15.16 -4.63
CA LEU A 113 -34.29 15.70 -3.45
C LEU A 113 -35.39 16.69 -3.83
N VAL A 114 -35.15 17.59 -4.78
CA VAL A 114 -36.15 18.55 -5.28
C VAL A 114 -37.39 17.86 -5.85
N LEU A 115 -37.21 16.69 -6.49
CA LEU A 115 -38.33 15.93 -7.06
C LEU A 115 -38.96 14.94 -6.07
N LEU A 116 -38.20 14.38 -5.14
CA LEU A 116 -38.65 13.36 -4.21
C LEU A 116 -39.34 13.96 -2.96
N VAL A 117 -38.80 15.04 -2.39
CA VAL A 117 -39.32 15.63 -1.15
C VAL A 117 -40.80 16.06 -1.29
N PRO A 118 -41.23 16.73 -2.37
CA PRO A 118 -42.65 17.07 -2.55
C PRO A 118 -43.57 15.83 -2.59
N VAL A 119 -43.09 14.73 -3.19
CA VAL A 119 -43.83 13.45 -3.21
C VAL A 119 -43.99 12.91 -1.79
N LEU A 120 -42.91 12.90 -1.00
CA LEU A 120 -42.93 12.42 0.38
C LEU A 120 -43.79 13.30 1.30
N ILE A 121 -43.80 14.63 1.10
CA ILE A 121 -44.71 15.55 1.80
C ILE A 121 -46.16 15.19 1.48
N GLY A 122 -46.48 14.96 0.20
CA GLY A 122 -47.80 14.50 -0.20
C GLY A 122 -48.21 13.20 0.49
N TRP A 123 -47.31 12.21 0.54
CA TRP A 123 -47.55 10.94 1.23
C TRP A 123 -47.69 11.11 2.76
N ALA A 124 -46.95 12.04 3.37
CA ALA A 124 -47.04 12.33 4.80
C ALA A 124 -48.39 12.92 5.22
N MET A 125 -49.11 13.58 4.30
CA MET A 125 -50.45 14.12 4.55
C MET A 125 -51.56 13.06 4.48
N LEU A 126 -51.26 11.85 4.00
CA LEU A 126 -52.21 10.74 3.94
C LEU A 126 -52.25 9.95 5.26
N PRO A 127 -53.35 9.23 5.57
CA PRO A 127 -53.39 8.32 6.70
C PRO A 127 -52.26 7.28 6.63
N THR A 128 -51.65 6.96 7.77
CA THR A 128 -50.53 6.01 7.84
C THR A 128 -50.91 4.67 7.23
N ALA A 129 -50.22 4.30 6.17
CA ALA A 129 -50.43 3.08 5.41
C ALA A 129 -49.14 2.69 4.69
N VAL A 130 -49.05 1.41 4.31
CA VAL A 130 -48.02 0.89 3.42
C VAL A 130 -48.73 0.32 2.20
N VAL A 131 -48.53 0.95 1.06
CA VAL A 131 -49.15 0.54 -0.21
C VAL A 131 -48.07 -0.07 -1.09
N PRO A 132 -48.23 -1.33 -1.55
CA PRO A 132 -47.29 -1.91 -2.50
C PRO A 132 -47.23 -1.08 -3.79
N ALA A 133 -46.02 -0.77 -4.23
CA ALA A 133 -45.75 -0.04 -5.46
C ALA A 133 -44.71 -0.78 -6.28
N TYR A 134 -45.09 -1.12 -7.52
CA TYR A 134 -44.22 -1.84 -8.43
C TYR A 134 -43.96 -1.00 -9.67
N ALA A 135 -42.69 -0.71 -9.92
CA ALA A 135 -42.20 0.08 -11.05
C ALA A 135 -41.48 -0.78 -12.10
N GLY A 136 -41.80 -2.07 -12.19
CA GLY A 136 -41.21 -2.95 -13.19
C GLY A 136 -39.72 -3.22 -12.94
N LEU A 137 -38.91 -3.03 -13.99
CA LEU A 137 -37.45 -3.19 -13.94
C LEU A 137 -36.77 -2.25 -12.93
N LEU A 138 -37.37 -1.09 -12.63
CA LEU A 138 -36.80 -0.12 -11.70
C LEU A 138 -36.85 -0.59 -10.26
N SER A 139 -37.92 -1.28 -9.85
CA SER A 139 -38.01 -1.94 -8.54
C SER A 139 -36.96 -3.04 -8.39
N LEU A 140 -36.72 -3.82 -9.45
CA LEU A 140 -35.67 -4.84 -9.46
C LEU A 140 -34.27 -4.21 -9.39
N PHE A 141 -34.05 -3.11 -10.11
CA PHE A 141 -32.80 -2.36 -10.04
C PHE A 141 -32.57 -1.77 -8.65
N ALA A 142 -33.59 -1.20 -8.03
CA ALA A 142 -33.54 -0.69 -6.66
C ALA A 142 -33.21 -1.81 -5.65
N THR A 143 -33.78 -3.01 -5.81
CA THR A 143 -33.40 -4.18 -5.01
C THR A 143 -31.93 -4.53 -5.19
N ALA A 144 -31.44 -4.61 -6.43
CA ALA A 144 -30.03 -4.90 -6.70
C ALA A 144 -29.10 -3.84 -6.08
N ALA A 145 -29.46 -2.57 -6.22
CA ALA A 145 -28.74 -1.45 -5.61
C ALA A 145 -28.75 -1.54 -4.07
N ALA A 146 -29.88 -1.92 -3.46
CA ALA A 146 -29.98 -2.10 -2.03
C ALA A 146 -29.06 -3.22 -1.52
N PHE A 147 -29.04 -4.37 -2.19
CA PHE A 147 -28.12 -5.46 -1.85
C PHE A 147 -26.66 -5.03 -2.03
N GLY A 148 -26.34 -4.29 -3.10
CA GLY A 148 -25.01 -3.73 -3.31
C GLY A 148 -24.58 -2.80 -2.18
N ALA A 149 -25.42 -1.81 -1.85
CA ALA A 149 -25.16 -0.87 -0.77
C ALA A 149 -25.04 -1.60 0.59
N ALA A 150 -25.93 -2.55 0.88
CA ALA A 150 -25.85 -3.40 2.07
C ALA A 150 -24.52 -4.16 2.17
N LEU A 151 -24.10 -4.79 1.07
CA LEU A 151 -22.85 -5.54 1.02
C LEU A 151 -21.63 -4.63 1.27
N PHE A 152 -21.58 -3.47 0.60
CA PHE A 152 -20.49 -2.52 0.75
C PHE A 152 -20.45 -1.90 2.14
N GLY A 153 -21.59 -1.51 2.72
CA GLY A 153 -21.55 -0.94 4.06
C GLY A 153 -21.21 -1.94 5.17
N VAL A 154 -21.59 -3.22 5.05
CA VAL A 154 -21.08 -4.28 5.95
C VAL A 154 -19.56 -4.45 5.78
N ARG A 155 -19.08 -4.38 4.54
CA ARG A 155 -17.67 -4.51 4.21
C ARG A 155 -16.85 -3.33 4.73
N ASP A 156 -17.33 -2.10 4.58
CA ASP A 156 -16.66 -0.89 5.07
C ASP A 156 -16.63 -0.87 6.61
N PHE A 157 -17.69 -1.35 7.27
CA PHE A 157 -17.68 -1.57 8.72
C PHE A 157 -16.60 -2.57 9.15
N ALA A 158 -16.50 -3.70 8.45
CA ALA A 158 -15.50 -4.71 8.72
C ALA A 158 -14.07 -4.15 8.50
N ALA A 159 -13.87 -3.37 7.45
CA ALA A 159 -12.62 -2.68 7.17
C ALA A 159 -12.27 -1.64 8.26
N ALA A 160 -13.22 -0.79 8.66
CA ALA A 160 -13.02 0.18 9.75
C ALA A 160 -12.63 -0.50 11.08
N ARG A 161 -13.28 -1.63 11.42
CA ARG A 161 -12.91 -2.44 12.60
C ARG A 161 -11.56 -3.13 12.48
N ARG A 162 -11.10 -3.43 11.27
CA ARG A 162 -9.75 -3.96 10.99
C ARG A 162 -8.72 -2.85 11.18
N LEU A 163 -8.93 -1.69 10.57
CA LEU A 163 -8.06 -0.53 10.69
C LEU A 163 -7.90 -0.06 12.13
N GLY A 164 -8.96 -0.11 12.94
CA GLY A 164 -8.88 0.21 14.37
C GLY A 164 -8.04 -0.76 15.21
N ARG A 165 -7.70 -1.95 14.69
CA ARG A 165 -6.80 -2.92 15.33
C ARG A 165 -5.37 -2.80 14.82
N MET A 166 -5.16 -2.25 13.63
CA MET A 166 -3.84 -2.00 13.09
C MET A 166 -3.13 -0.96 13.94
N SER A 167 -2.06 -1.38 14.62
CA SER A 167 -1.22 -0.49 15.40
C SER A 167 0.12 -0.36 14.70
N SER A 168 0.53 0.86 14.36
CA SER A 168 1.91 1.09 13.91
C SER A 168 2.80 1.26 15.13
N VAL A 169 3.94 0.57 15.14
CA VAL A 169 4.89 0.75 16.23
C VAL A 169 5.42 2.20 16.19
N PRO A 170 5.64 2.88 17.33
CA PRO A 170 6.22 4.21 17.32
C PRO A 170 7.51 4.24 16.50
N ALA A 171 7.59 5.18 15.56
CA ALA A 171 8.68 5.23 14.56
C ALA A 171 10.05 5.31 15.22
N ALA A 172 10.18 6.09 16.30
CA ALA A 172 11.44 6.24 17.05
C ALA A 172 12.00 4.88 17.53
N SER A 173 11.12 3.95 17.93
CA SER A 173 11.54 2.64 18.45
C SER A 173 12.26 1.75 17.41
N LEU A 174 12.11 2.05 16.13
CA LEU A 174 12.67 1.23 15.05
C LEU A 174 14.17 1.41 14.90
N VAL A 175 14.72 2.54 15.37
CA VAL A 175 16.13 2.88 15.20
C VAL A 175 16.85 3.07 16.54
N GLU A 176 16.27 2.58 17.65
CA GLU A 176 16.83 2.65 19.02
C GLU A 176 18.27 2.15 19.14
N LYS A 177 18.70 1.24 18.25
CA LYS A 177 20.06 0.70 18.24
C LYS A 177 21.10 1.67 17.66
N LEU A 178 20.68 2.75 17.00
CA LEU A 178 21.63 3.77 16.53
C LEU A 178 22.24 4.50 17.74
N PRO A 179 23.53 4.85 17.68
CA PRO A 179 24.20 5.58 18.74
C PRO A 179 23.69 7.04 18.81
N ALA A 180 24.39 7.89 19.56
CA ALA A 180 24.10 9.33 19.68
C ALA A 180 23.78 9.99 18.33
N ARG A 181 23.06 11.12 18.39
CA ARG A 181 22.57 11.89 17.22
C ARG A 181 23.52 11.85 16.02
N GLN A 182 23.03 11.30 14.91
CA GLN A 182 23.76 11.13 13.65
C GLN A 182 23.14 11.96 12.52
N THR A 183 23.94 12.29 11.52
CA THR A 183 23.46 12.79 10.23
C THR A 183 23.42 11.67 9.20
N VAL A 184 22.22 11.33 8.72
CA VAL A 184 21.99 10.24 7.76
C VAL A 184 21.45 10.79 6.45
N LEU A 185 22.16 10.50 5.36
CA LEU A 185 21.67 10.77 4.00
C LEU A 185 20.85 9.58 3.50
N VAL A 186 19.61 9.82 3.11
CA VAL A 186 18.69 8.80 2.59
C VAL A 186 18.32 9.13 1.14
N THR A 187 18.66 8.24 0.21
CA THR A 187 18.10 8.27 -1.16
C THR A 187 16.85 7.39 -1.21
N GLY A 188 15.91 7.72 -2.12
CA GLY A 188 14.63 7.00 -2.15
C GLY A 188 13.78 7.27 -0.91
N ALA A 189 13.99 8.43 -0.27
CA ALA A 189 13.36 8.84 0.98
C ALA A 189 11.83 8.82 0.95
N THR A 190 11.20 9.05 -0.21
CA THR A 190 9.73 9.02 -0.37
C THR A 190 9.18 7.65 -0.76
N GLY A 191 10.04 6.63 -0.86
CA GLY A 191 9.66 5.27 -1.19
C GLY A 191 9.08 4.51 0.01
N PHE A 192 8.51 3.33 -0.25
CA PHE A 192 7.85 2.49 0.75
C PHE A 192 8.71 2.19 1.99
N ILE A 193 10.00 1.91 1.81
CA ILE A 193 10.95 1.64 2.90
C ILE A 193 11.56 2.96 3.42
N GLY A 194 11.93 3.84 2.49
CA GLY A 194 12.62 5.10 2.79
C GLY A 194 11.80 6.03 3.68
N SER A 195 10.50 6.18 3.44
CA SER A 195 9.66 7.09 4.22
C SER A 195 9.54 6.64 5.66
N ARG A 196 9.41 5.33 5.88
CA ARG A 196 9.40 4.73 7.22
C ARG A 196 10.73 4.88 7.93
N LEU A 197 11.85 4.71 7.21
CA LEU A 197 13.19 4.96 7.76
C LEU A 197 13.39 6.43 8.16
N VAL A 198 13.04 7.37 7.28
CA VAL A 198 13.15 8.81 7.56
C VAL A 198 12.30 9.18 8.78
N ALA A 199 11.03 8.74 8.82
CA ALA A 199 10.17 8.98 9.97
C ALA A 199 10.76 8.44 11.28
N SER A 200 11.41 7.28 11.22
CA SER A 200 12.04 6.66 12.40
C SER A 200 13.28 7.43 12.85
N LEU A 201 14.15 7.82 11.91
CA LEU A 201 15.35 8.60 12.19
C LEU A 201 15.01 9.97 12.78
N THR A 202 14.06 10.69 12.17
CA THR A 202 13.63 12.01 12.65
C THR A 202 12.97 11.93 14.02
N ALA A 203 12.10 10.94 14.25
CA ALA A 203 11.44 10.75 15.55
C ALA A 203 12.42 10.40 16.68
N SER A 204 13.57 9.79 16.36
CA SER A 204 14.66 9.52 17.31
C SER A 204 15.68 10.67 17.41
N GLY A 205 15.43 11.83 16.78
CA GLY A 205 16.25 13.03 16.89
C GLY A 205 17.49 13.07 15.99
N HIS A 206 17.67 12.10 15.08
CA HIS A 206 18.73 12.14 14.07
C HIS A 206 18.47 13.26 13.06
N GLN A 207 19.55 13.77 12.45
CA GLN A 207 19.42 14.68 11.31
C GLN A 207 19.31 13.86 10.03
N VAL A 208 18.28 14.12 9.23
CA VAL A 208 18.05 13.40 7.98
C VAL A 208 18.21 14.36 6.81
N ILE A 209 19.08 14.00 5.88
CA ILE A 209 19.18 14.62 4.57
C ILE A 209 18.46 13.69 3.59
N ALA A 210 17.37 14.14 2.98
CA ALA A 210 16.56 13.34 2.07
C ALA A 210 16.74 13.80 0.63
N LEU A 211 17.27 12.93 -0.23
CA LEU A 211 17.33 13.17 -1.66
C LEU A 211 15.97 12.87 -2.31
N ILE A 212 15.35 13.92 -2.85
CA ILE A 212 14.03 13.90 -3.45
C ILE A 212 14.11 14.24 -4.95
N ARG A 213 13.44 13.46 -5.79
CA ARG A 213 13.34 13.77 -7.23
C ARG A 213 12.10 14.58 -7.58
N ASN A 214 11.06 14.49 -6.74
CA ASN A 214 9.79 15.18 -6.96
C ASN A 214 9.39 15.91 -5.67
N PRO A 215 9.48 17.26 -5.64
CA PRO A 215 9.05 18.07 -4.51
C PRO A 215 7.59 17.84 -4.09
N ALA A 216 6.70 17.46 -5.00
CA ALA A 216 5.29 17.18 -4.68
C ALA A 216 5.09 15.95 -3.79
N LYS A 217 6.13 15.14 -3.56
CA LYS A 217 6.07 13.96 -2.65
C LYS A 217 6.66 14.22 -1.26
N THR A 218 7.07 15.45 -0.97
CA THR A 218 7.76 15.82 0.27
C THR A 218 6.84 15.90 1.49
N GLU A 219 5.55 16.12 1.27
CA GLU A 219 4.50 16.16 2.31
C GLU A 219 4.44 14.85 3.13
N THR A 220 4.95 13.75 2.58
CA THR A 220 5.00 12.43 3.26
C THR A 220 6.13 12.28 4.28
N LEU A 221 7.06 13.25 4.36
CA LEU A 221 8.22 13.18 5.25
C LEU A 221 8.02 14.07 6.48
N PRO A 222 8.10 13.51 7.71
CA PRO A 222 7.89 14.31 8.91
C PRO A 222 9.10 15.23 9.17
N PRO A 223 8.90 16.53 9.45
CA PRO A 223 9.98 17.43 9.81
C PRO A 223 10.57 17.11 11.21
N PRO A 224 11.81 17.52 11.52
CA PRO A 224 12.76 18.23 10.67
C PRO A 224 13.54 17.31 9.72
N VAL A 225 13.51 17.60 8.42
CA VAL A 225 14.28 16.90 7.36
C VAL A 225 14.86 17.95 6.42
N THR A 226 16.14 17.81 6.07
CA THR A 226 16.77 18.63 5.03
C THR A 226 16.49 18.00 3.67
N LEU A 227 15.75 18.71 2.82
CA LEU A 227 15.39 18.24 1.49
C LEU A 227 16.41 18.74 0.46
N ILE A 228 16.95 17.83 -0.34
CA ILE A 228 17.83 18.16 -1.47
C ILE A 228 17.32 17.51 -2.75
N THR A 229 17.51 18.15 -3.89
CA THR A 229 17.10 17.61 -5.20
C THR A 229 18.26 17.06 -6.03
N SER A 230 19.49 17.39 -5.63
CA SER A 230 20.73 16.83 -6.17
C SER A 230 21.74 16.68 -5.04
N LEU A 231 22.57 15.63 -5.11
CA LEU A 231 23.67 15.46 -4.16
C LEU A 231 24.69 16.60 -4.24
N ASP A 232 24.79 17.29 -5.39
CA ASP A 232 25.73 18.40 -5.60
C ASP A 232 25.40 19.65 -4.79
N GLN A 233 24.21 19.70 -4.17
CA GLN A 233 23.85 20.73 -3.19
C GLN A 233 24.60 20.57 -1.86
N LEU A 234 25.19 19.40 -1.61
CA LEU A 234 25.98 19.13 -0.41
C LEU A 234 27.43 19.54 -0.64
N SER A 235 27.91 20.47 0.18
CA SER A 235 29.31 20.91 0.16
C SER A 235 30.25 19.82 0.66
N PRO A 236 31.54 19.84 0.28
CA PRO A 236 32.56 18.90 0.78
C PRO A 236 32.64 18.81 2.31
N GLY A 237 32.41 19.92 3.01
CA GLY A 237 32.40 19.99 4.49
C GLY A 237 31.11 19.50 5.16
N THR A 238 30.12 19.03 4.40
CA THR A 238 28.87 18.49 4.98
C THR A 238 29.17 17.22 5.79
N GLY A 239 28.95 17.26 7.10
CA GLY A 239 29.11 16.08 7.96
C GLY A 239 28.01 15.05 7.76
N ILE A 240 28.35 13.88 7.20
CA ILE A 240 27.44 12.75 7.02
C ILE A 240 28.05 11.51 7.70
N ASP A 241 27.34 10.93 8.66
CA ASP A 241 27.84 9.77 9.41
C ASP A 241 27.52 8.44 8.71
N ALA A 242 26.39 8.37 8.01
CA ALA A 242 25.94 7.20 7.26
C ALA A 242 25.13 7.59 6.01
N ILE A 243 25.23 6.77 4.95
CA ILE A 243 24.43 6.91 3.73
C ILE A 243 23.59 5.64 3.54
N VAL A 244 22.29 5.80 3.33
CA VAL A 244 21.36 4.72 3.00
C VAL A 244 20.78 4.95 1.61
N ASN A 245 21.20 4.12 0.65
CA ASN A 245 20.81 4.23 -0.74
C ASN A 245 19.68 3.25 -1.09
N LEU A 246 18.43 3.71 -1.07
CA LEU A 246 17.23 2.91 -1.42
C LEU A 246 16.58 3.37 -2.73
N ALA A 247 17.18 4.32 -3.43
CA ALA A 247 16.66 4.82 -4.69
C ALA A 247 16.72 3.76 -5.79
N GLY A 248 15.62 3.67 -6.53
CA GLY A 248 15.52 2.83 -7.71
C GLY A 248 14.13 2.90 -8.33
N GLU A 249 14.05 2.68 -9.63
CA GLU A 249 12.77 2.47 -10.32
C GLU A 249 12.14 1.16 -9.80
N PRO A 250 10.84 1.12 -9.46
CA PRO A 250 10.20 -0.11 -9.01
C PRO A 250 10.33 -1.20 -10.08
N ILE A 251 10.72 -2.40 -9.66
CA ILE A 251 10.91 -3.54 -10.58
C ILE A 251 9.58 -4.18 -10.99
N GLY A 252 8.54 -4.03 -10.15
CA GLY A 252 7.26 -4.71 -10.30
C GLY A 252 6.13 -3.89 -10.93
N ASN A 253 6.30 -2.61 -11.23
CA ASN A 253 5.22 -1.73 -11.72
C ASN A 253 5.02 -1.75 -13.25
N GLY A 254 5.26 -2.90 -13.90
CA GLY A 254 5.01 -3.07 -15.32
C GLY A 254 5.80 -4.26 -15.91
N LEU A 255 5.48 -4.59 -17.16
CA LEU A 255 6.16 -5.63 -17.91
C LEU A 255 7.62 -5.25 -18.19
N TRP A 256 8.49 -6.27 -18.24
CA TRP A 256 9.92 -6.09 -18.50
C TRP A 256 10.26 -5.97 -19.98
N THR A 257 9.79 -4.88 -20.60
CA THR A 257 10.28 -4.46 -21.91
C THR A 257 11.75 -4.04 -21.82
N GLU A 258 12.47 -4.02 -22.95
CA GLU A 258 13.88 -3.57 -22.96
C GLU A 258 14.05 -2.17 -22.37
N VAL A 259 13.16 -1.23 -22.71
CA VAL A 259 13.16 0.14 -22.19
C VAL A 259 12.98 0.11 -20.67
N LYS A 260 12.06 -0.71 -20.16
CA LYS A 260 11.83 -0.84 -18.73
C LYS A 260 13.04 -1.44 -18.01
N ARG A 261 13.65 -2.50 -18.57
CA ARG A 261 14.87 -3.13 -18.03
C ARG A 261 16.03 -2.15 -17.96
N ARG A 262 16.30 -1.40 -19.04
CA ARG A 262 17.32 -0.34 -19.07
C ARG A 262 17.06 0.74 -18.01
N LYS A 263 15.82 1.20 -17.88
CA LYS A 263 15.44 2.17 -16.85
C LYS A 263 15.65 1.63 -15.43
N ILE A 264 15.31 0.36 -15.19
CA ILE A 264 15.51 -0.32 -13.90
C ILE A 264 16.99 -0.34 -13.52
N ILE A 265 17.86 -0.70 -14.47
CA ILE A 265 19.32 -0.75 -14.31
C ILE A 265 19.87 0.68 -14.05
N ALA A 266 19.65 1.60 -14.99
CA ALA A 266 20.17 2.97 -14.95
C ALA A 266 19.79 3.68 -13.64
N SER A 267 18.52 3.58 -13.23
CA SER A 267 18.04 4.24 -12.01
C SER A 267 18.76 3.82 -10.71
N ARG A 268 19.39 2.65 -10.69
CA ARG A 268 20.15 2.13 -9.54
C ARG A 268 21.64 2.39 -9.70
N ILE A 269 22.20 2.11 -10.87
CA ILE A 269 23.63 2.29 -11.13
C ILE A 269 24.00 3.77 -11.11
N ASP A 270 23.26 4.62 -11.81
CA ASP A 270 23.58 6.06 -11.93
C ASP A 270 23.50 6.74 -10.56
N MET A 271 22.44 6.46 -9.80
CA MET A 271 22.27 6.98 -8.44
C MET A 271 23.35 6.47 -7.49
N THR A 272 23.73 5.20 -7.60
CA THR A 272 24.83 4.64 -6.79
C THR A 272 26.16 5.29 -7.15
N ALA A 273 26.42 5.54 -8.43
CA ALA A 273 27.60 6.27 -8.89
C ALA A 273 27.61 7.72 -8.38
N GLU A 274 26.46 8.41 -8.35
CA GLU A 274 26.32 9.73 -7.72
C GLU A 274 26.66 9.70 -6.24
N VAL A 275 26.17 8.69 -5.50
CA VAL A 275 26.49 8.50 -4.08
C VAL A 275 27.99 8.27 -3.88
N VAL A 276 28.63 7.45 -4.71
CA VAL A 276 30.08 7.23 -4.65
C VAL A 276 30.85 8.52 -4.96
N ARG A 277 30.42 9.30 -5.96
CA ARG A 277 31.01 10.62 -6.26
C ARG A 277 30.87 11.60 -5.08
N LEU A 278 29.74 11.59 -4.39
CA LEU A 278 29.57 12.36 -3.16
C LEU A 278 30.57 11.90 -2.09
N ILE A 279 30.65 10.59 -1.83
CA ILE A 279 31.61 10.02 -0.87
C ILE A 279 33.04 10.46 -1.20
N ALA A 280 33.42 10.42 -2.48
CA ALA A 280 34.76 10.81 -2.93
C ALA A 280 35.11 12.26 -2.57
N ARG A 281 34.17 13.20 -2.71
CA ARG A 281 34.39 14.63 -2.47
C ARG A 281 34.23 15.09 -1.01
N LEU A 282 33.57 14.31 -0.15
CA LEU A 282 33.39 14.69 1.25
C LEU A 282 34.72 14.70 2.00
N GLU A 283 34.95 15.72 2.83
CA GLU A 283 36.15 15.85 3.66
C GLU A 283 36.18 14.79 4.76
N ARG A 284 35.04 14.62 5.46
CA ARG A 284 34.82 13.54 6.43
C ARG A 284 34.04 12.41 5.76
N LYS A 285 34.67 11.24 5.62
CA LYS A 285 34.03 10.07 5.02
C LYS A 285 32.93 9.52 5.94
N PRO A 286 31.75 9.13 5.41
CA PRO A 286 30.76 8.44 6.20
C PRO A 286 31.31 7.08 6.67
N SER A 287 30.85 6.62 7.82
CA SER A 287 31.27 5.34 8.39
C SER A 287 30.77 4.14 7.58
N VAL A 288 29.65 4.31 6.86
CA VAL A 288 29.00 3.24 6.10
C VAL A 288 28.14 3.76 4.95
N LEU A 289 28.17 3.01 3.84
CA LEU A 289 27.17 3.02 2.79
C LEU A 289 26.32 1.74 2.89
N VAL A 290 25.06 1.88 3.29
CA VAL A 290 24.06 0.81 3.17
C VAL A 290 23.41 0.95 1.81
N SER A 291 23.80 0.12 0.86
CA SER A 291 23.21 0.10 -0.48
C SER A 291 22.11 -0.95 -0.56
N GLY A 292 20.96 -0.56 -1.09
CA GLY A 292 19.95 -1.52 -1.52
C GLY A 292 20.52 -2.52 -2.52
N SER A 293 20.00 -3.74 -2.46
CA SER A 293 20.13 -4.83 -3.42
C SER A 293 18.84 -5.66 -3.32
N ALA A 294 18.80 -6.87 -3.86
CA ALA A 294 17.67 -7.77 -3.70
C ALA A 294 18.13 -9.24 -3.62
N ILE A 295 17.27 -10.09 -3.08
CA ILE A 295 17.47 -11.56 -3.15
C ILE A 295 17.51 -12.09 -4.59
N GLY A 296 17.07 -11.29 -5.57
CA GLY A 296 17.29 -11.54 -6.99
C GLY A 296 18.76 -11.72 -7.37
N TRP A 297 19.71 -11.26 -6.55
CA TRP A 297 21.14 -11.54 -6.74
C TRP A 297 21.44 -13.04 -6.84
N TYR A 298 20.72 -13.90 -6.13
CA TYR A 298 20.97 -15.35 -6.21
C TYR A 298 20.47 -15.97 -7.52
N GLY A 299 19.60 -15.28 -8.27
CA GLY A 299 18.85 -15.84 -9.38
C GLY A 299 17.76 -16.82 -8.91
N LEU A 300 17.28 -17.69 -9.81
CA LEU A 300 16.16 -18.59 -9.50
C LEU A 300 16.67 -19.94 -8.98
N TRP A 301 16.08 -20.39 -7.86
CA TRP A 301 16.40 -21.67 -7.24
C TRP A 301 15.13 -22.47 -6.94
N GLN A 302 15.29 -23.77 -6.75
CA GLN A 302 14.23 -24.64 -6.25
C GLN A 302 14.21 -24.60 -4.71
N ASP A 303 14.34 -25.74 -4.04
CA ASP A 303 14.21 -25.85 -2.58
C ASP A 303 15.51 -25.60 -1.79
N GLN A 304 16.59 -25.22 -2.48
CA GLN A 304 17.89 -25.01 -1.85
C GLN A 304 17.87 -23.79 -0.92
N VAL A 305 18.39 -23.99 0.28
CA VAL A 305 18.62 -22.91 1.25
C VAL A 305 19.80 -22.05 0.81
N LEU A 306 19.58 -20.75 0.72
CA LEU A 306 20.55 -19.75 0.28
C LEU A 306 20.92 -18.82 1.43
N THR A 307 22.22 -18.71 1.69
CA THR A 307 22.81 -17.76 2.65
C THR A 307 23.67 -16.76 1.89
N GLU A 308 24.27 -15.79 2.58
CA GLU A 308 25.15 -14.77 1.99
C GLU A 308 26.41 -15.34 1.33
N SER A 309 26.73 -16.63 1.55
CA SER A 309 27.84 -17.35 0.92
C SER A 309 27.42 -18.19 -0.30
N ALA A 310 26.13 -18.20 -0.66
CA ALA A 310 25.64 -18.97 -1.80
C ALA A 310 26.09 -18.38 -3.14
N LYS A 311 26.16 -19.24 -4.17
CA LYS A 311 26.43 -18.85 -5.56
C LYS A 311 25.17 -18.25 -6.21
N SER A 312 25.34 -17.66 -7.39
CA SER A 312 24.26 -17.15 -8.21
C SER A 312 23.93 -18.05 -9.40
N HIS A 313 22.75 -17.85 -9.97
CA HIS A 313 22.36 -18.34 -11.29
C HIS A 313 22.08 -17.16 -12.22
N ALA A 314 22.53 -17.29 -13.47
CA ALA A 314 22.33 -16.27 -14.50
C ALA A 314 20.83 -16.07 -14.79
N CYS A 315 20.39 -14.83 -14.64
CA CYS A 315 19.08 -14.31 -15.02
C CYS A 315 19.13 -12.79 -14.91
N PHE A 316 18.10 -12.10 -15.39
CA PHE A 316 18.12 -10.65 -15.40
C PHE A 316 18.17 -10.06 -13.97
N SER A 317 17.42 -10.63 -13.03
CA SER A 317 17.44 -10.16 -11.65
C SER A 317 18.82 -10.29 -11.00
N HIS A 318 19.60 -11.33 -11.34
CA HIS A 318 20.99 -11.46 -10.90
C HIS A 318 21.88 -10.39 -11.52
N GLU A 319 21.87 -10.25 -12.85
CA GLU A 319 22.69 -9.26 -13.57
C GLU A 319 22.45 -7.83 -13.06
N LEU A 320 21.19 -7.48 -12.80
CA LEU A 320 20.81 -6.21 -12.20
C LEU A 320 21.44 -6.01 -10.81
N CYS A 321 21.30 -7.00 -9.93
CA CYS A 321 21.79 -6.89 -8.56
C CYS A 321 23.32 -6.91 -8.52
N GLU A 322 23.98 -7.73 -9.35
CA GLU A 322 25.43 -7.78 -9.45
C GLU A 322 26.00 -6.45 -9.93
N ALA A 323 25.44 -5.87 -11.00
CA ALA A 323 25.88 -4.56 -11.48
C ALA A 323 25.66 -3.46 -10.42
N TRP A 324 24.56 -3.53 -9.67
CA TRP A 324 24.27 -2.59 -8.58
C TRP A 324 25.24 -2.73 -7.40
N GLU A 325 25.52 -3.96 -6.94
CA GLU A 325 26.49 -4.24 -5.88
C GLU A 325 27.91 -3.82 -6.29
N ASN A 326 28.30 -4.06 -7.55
CA ASN A 326 29.59 -3.64 -8.09
C ASN A 326 29.75 -2.11 -8.13
N ALA A 327 28.69 -1.38 -8.49
CA ALA A 327 28.71 0.08 -8.44
C ALA A 327 28.89 0.61 -7.01
N ALA A 328 28.23 0.00 -6.03
CA ALA A 328 28.34 0.38 -4.62
C ALA A 328 29.71 0.03 -4.03
N LYS A 329 30.34 -1.05 -4.51
CA LYS A 329 31.67 -1.50 -4.06
C LYS A 329 32.74 -0.43 -4.17
N ALA A 330 32.65 0.45 -5.18
CA ALA A 330 33.59 1.55 -5.39
C ALA A 330 33.67 2.54 -4.20
N ALA A 331 32.67 2.59 -3.32
CA ALA A 331 32.77 3.37 -2.08
C ALA A 331 33.87 2.85 -1.12
N ALA A 332 34.20 1.55 -1.18
CA ALA A 332 35.26 0.96 -0.38
C ALA A 332 36.65 1.52 -0.74
N ASP A 333 36.85 1.95 -1.99
CA ASP A 333 38.10 2.57 -2.45
C ASP A 333 38.35 3.92 -1.76
N HIS A 334 37.32 4.51 -1.14
CA HIS A 334 37.41 5.72 -0.33
C HIS A 334 37.42 5.44 1.19
N GLY A 335 37.65 4.19 1.61
CA GLY A 335 37.70 3.78 3.01
C GLY A 335 36.34 3.68 3.69
N VAL A 336 35.23 3.71 2.93
CA VAL A 336 33.87 3.58 3.47
C VAL A 336 33.45 2.11 3.50
N ARG A 337 32.94 1.65 4.64
CA ARG A 337 32.34 0.31 4.76
C ARG A 337 31.09 0.22 3.87
N VAL A 338 30.99 -0.82 3.06
CA VAL A 338 29.82 -1.04 2.20
C VAL A 338 29.05 -2.28 2.65
N ALA A 339 27.74 -2.13 2.81
CA ALA A 339 26.81 -3.21 3.07
C ALA A 339 25.78 -3.31 1.93
N TYR A 340 25.71 -4.47 1.28
CA TYR A 340 24.73 -4.75 0.22
C TYR A 340 23.52 -5.44 0.85
N LEU A 341 22.44 -4.70 1.01
CA LEU A 341 21.23 -5.21 1.63
C LEU A 341 20.41 -5.98 0.57
N ARG A 342 20.51 -7.31 0.56
CA ARG A 342 19.75 -8.17 -0.34
C ARG A 342 18.34 -8.34 0.19
N ILE A 343 17.49 -7.38 -0.15
CA ILE A 343 16.12 -7.26 0.36
C ILE A 343 15.21 -8.32 -0.25
N GLY A 344 14.44 -9.01 0.60
CA GLY A 344 13.38 -9.92 0.20
C GLY A 344 12.08 -9.24 -0.19
N LEU A 345 11.00 -10.00 -0.18
CA LEU A 345 9.65 -9.49 -0.40
C LEU A 345 9.19 -8.70 0.84
N VAL A 346 9.27 -7.38 0.77
CA VAL A 346 8.87 -6.52 1.90
C VAL A 346 7.34 -6.48 2.03
N VAL A 347 6.84 -6.86 3.20
CA VAL A 347 5.41 -6.85 3.53
C VAL A 347 5.04 -5.65 4.41
N GLY A 348 3.92 -5.00 4.09
CA GLY A 348 3.35 -3.86 4.81
C GLY A 348 2.14 -3.30 4.05
N THR A 349 1.24 -2.61 4.73
CA THR A 349 -0.05 -2.14 4.15
C THR A 349 0.05 -0.86 3.34
N ASP A 350 1.04 -0.01 3.60
CA ASP A 350 1.13 1.30 2.94
C ASP A 350 1.74 1.23 1.53
N GLY A 351 2.26 0.07 1.13
CA GLY A 351 2.92 -0.09 -0.17
C GLY A 351 3.54 -1.47 -0.38
N GLY A 352 4.40 -1.58 -1.39
CA GLY A 352 4.99 -2.87 -1.76
C GLY A 352 4.02 -3.78 -2.52
N PHE A 353 4.42 -5.03 -2.70
CA PHE A 353 3.72 -5.98 -3.58
C PHE A 353 2.38 -6.45 -3.00
N ILE A 354 2.30 -6.62 -1.68
CA ILE A 354 1.11 -7.17 -1.02
C ILE A 354 -0.12 -6.30 -1.27
N THR A 355 0.04 -4.98 -1.34
CA THR A 355 -1.06 -4.04 -1.56
C THR A 355 -1.77 -4.16 -2.91
N ARG A 356 -1.18 -4.91 -3.86
CA ARG A 356 -1.83 -5.27 -5.13
C ARG A 356 -2.63 -6.57 -5.04
N MET A 357 -2.40 -7.34 -3.99
CA MET A 357 -3.09 -8.59 -3.69
C MET A 357 -4.21 -8.40 -2.68
N LEU A 358 -4.13 -7.38 -1.81
CA LEU A 358 -5.09 -7.15 -0.73
C LEU A 358 -6.54 -7.03 -1.23
N THR A 359 -6.82 -6.21 -2.24
CA THR A 359 -8.18 -6.03 -2.77
C THR A 359 -8.77 -7.33 -3.33
N PRO A 360 -8.13 -8.07 -4.27
CA PRO A 360 -8.64 -9.37 -4.71
C PRO A 360 -8.87 -10.37 -3.57
N PHE A 361 -7.96 -10.43 -2.59
CA PHE A 361 -8.12 -11.33 -1.44
C PHE A 361 -9.27 -10.90 -0.52
N GLU A 362 -9.54 -9.61 -0.37
CA GLU A 362 -10.67 -9.09 0.42
C GLU A 362 -12.02 -9.53 -0.14
N PHE A 363 -12.12 -9.61 -1.47
CA PHE A 363 -13.29 -10.12 -2.18
C PHE A 363 -13.31 -11.66 -2.30
N GLY A 364 -12.36 -12.37 -1.67
CA GLY A 364 -12.29 -13.83 -1.72
C GLY A 364 -11.85 -14.40 -3.08
N LEU A 365 -11.30 -13.54 -3.95
CA LEU A 365 -10.80 -13.90 -5.29
C LEU A 365 -9.29 -14.23 -5.27
N GLY A 366 -8.69 -14.36 -4.10
CA GLY A 366 -7.28 -14.70 -3.93
C GLY A 366 -6.97 -16.17 -4.19
N GLY A 367 -5.70 -16.46 -4.45
CA GLY A 367 -5.21 -17.83 -4.53
C GLY A 367 -3.76 -17.95 -5.01
N PRO A 368 -3.22 -19.19 -5.03
CA PRO A 368 -1.81 -19.41 -5.35
C PRO A 368 -1.49 -19.10 -6.81
N LEU A 369 -0.27 -18.66 -7.08
CA LEU A 369 0.24 -18.41 -8.42
C LEU A 369 0.97 -19.64 -8.96
N GLY A 370 0.52 -20.15 -10.10
CA GLY A 370 1.13 -21.30 -10.77
C GLY A 370 1.11 -22.57 -9.93
N SER A 371 2.28 -23.18 -9.69
CA SER A 371 2.41 -24.37 -8.84
C SER A 371 2.22 -24.03 -7.35
N GLY A 372 2.46 -22.79 -6.96
CA GLY A 372 2.46 -22.33 -5.57
C GLY A 372 3.64 -22.85 -4.73
N LYS A 373 4.61 -23.54 -5.36
CA LYS A 373 5.78 -24.11 -4.68
C LYS A 373 6.94 -23.14 -4.56
N GLN A 374 6.95 -22.08 -5.37
CA GLN A 374 8.02 -21.09 -5.37
C GLN A 374 8.15 -20.42 -3.99
N TRP A 375 9.39 -20.29 -3.54
CA TRP A 375 9.72 -19.71 -2.24
C TRP A 375 9.58 -18.19 -2.26
N MET A 376 8.89 -17.69 -1.24
CA MET A 376 8.71 -16.28 -0.93
C MET A 376 9.52 -15.98 0.33
N SER A 377 10.75 -15.50 0.13
CA SER A 377 11.57 -14.97 1.22
C SER A 377 11.18 -13.53 1.47
N TRP A 378 10.48 -13.30 2.56
CA TRP A 378 9.79 -12.04 2.89
C TRP A 378 10.46 -11.37 4.08
N ILE A 379 10.19 -10.08 4.33
CA ILE A 379 10.54 -9.38 5.57
C ILE A 379 9.47 -8.33 5.88
N GLU A 380 9.10 -8.16 7.13
CA GLU A 380 8.20 -7.07 7.53
C GLU A 380 8.93 -5.72 7.43
N ARG A 381 8.23 -4.66 7.01
CA ARG A 381 8.83 -3.36 6.70
C ARG A 381 9.56 -2.74 7.90
N ASP A 382 8.97 -2.77 9.09
CA ASP A 382 9.59 -2.24 10.30
C ASP A 382 10.81 -3.08 10.73
N ASP A 383 10.78 -4.41 10.57
CA ASP A 383 11.95 -5.27 10.74
C ASP A 383 13.07 -4.95 9.75
N LEU A 384 12.73 -4.60 8.50
CA LEU A 384 13.72 -4.13 7.54
C LEU A 384 14.35 -2.79 7.95
N VAL A 385 13.57 -1.83 8.44
CA VAL A 385 14.08 -0.55 8.96
C VAL A 385 14.98 -0.78 10.18
N ARG A 386 14.59 -1.66 11.10
CA ARG A 386 15.41 -2.07 12.25
C ARG A 386 16.71 -2.72 11.80
N LEU A 387 16.68 -3.54 10.74
CA LEU A 387 17.88 -4.16 10.19
C LEU A 387 18.82 -3.14 9.57
N ILE A 388 18.30 -2.15 8.83
CA ILE A 388 19.10 -1.03 8.31
C ILE A 388 19.82 -0.31 9.47
N ALA A 389 19.08 0.05 10.53
CA ALA A 389 19.67 0.69 11.71
C ALA A 389 20.72 -0.20 12.40
N HIS A 390 20.46 -1.51 12.51
CA HIS A 390 21.41 -2.47 13.07
C HIS A 390 22.71 -2.56 12.24
N VAL A 391 22.61 -2.55 10.90
CA VAL A 391 23.77 -2.52 10.00
C VAL A 391 24.56 -1.22 10.12
N VAL A 392 23.88 -0.09 10.26
CA VAL A 392 24.55 1.20 10.50
C VAL A 392 25.31 1.17 11.83
N ALA A 393 24.68 0.66 12.90
CA ALA A 393 25.25 0.62 14.25
C ALA A 393 26.38 -0.42 14.45
N LYS A 394 26.47 -1.45 13.61
CA LYS A 394 27.42 -2.56 13.76
C LYS A 394 28.54 -2.52 12.70
N PRO A 395 29.77 -2.12 13.06
CA PRO A 395 30.90 -2.07 12.12
C PRO A 395 31.27 -3.42 11.51
N GLU A 396 30.96 -4.53 12.18
CA GLU A 396 31.28 -5.89 11.74
C GLU A 396 30.44 -6.34 10.53
N LEU A 397 29.28 -5.70 10.31
CA LEU A 397 28.38 -6.02 9.22
C LEU A 397 28.82 -5.32 7.92
N SER A 398 29.48 -6.06 7.04
CA SER A 398 29.89 -5.60 5.71
C SER A 398 29.65 -6.64 4.61
N GLY A 399 29.71 -6.19 3.36
CA GLY A 399 29.43 -7.00 2.18
C GLY A 399 27.96 -7.38 2.08
N PRO A 400 27.62 -8.54 1.50
CA PRO A 400 26.23 -8.94 1.30
C PRO A 400 25.57 -9.31 2.62
N ILE A 401 24.34 -8.84 2.84
CA ILE A 401 23.50 -9.12 4.01
C ILE A 401 22.09 -9.45 3.53
N ASN A 402 21.59 -10.65 3.84
CA ASN A 402 20.22 -11.02 3.49
C ASN A 402 19.23 -10.32 4.42
N ALA A 403 18.34 -9.54 3.83
CA ALA A 403 17.28 -8.84 4.53
C ALA A 403 15.95 -9.56 4.29
N THR A 404 15.83 -10.73 4.91
CA THR A 404 14.67 -11.61 4.92
C THR A 404 14.37 -12.03 6.36
N ALA A 405 13.12 -12.33 6.67
CA ALA A 405 12.73 -13.04 7.88
C ALA A 405 13.36 -14.45 7.88
N PRO A 406 13.58 -15.05 9.07
CA PRO A 406 14.26 -16.33 9.20
C PRO A 406 13.43 -17.53 8.71
N ILE A 407 12.10 -17.38 8.57
CA ILE A 407 11.21 -18.47 8.15
C ILE A 407 10.54 -18.08 6.81
N PRO A 408 11.20 -18.34 5.66
CA PRO A 408 10.59 -18.17 4.36
C PRO A 408 9.45 -19.17 4.18
N VAL A 409 8.49 -18.84 3.32
CA VAL A 409 7.31 -19.68 3.03
C VAL A 409 7.17 -19.92 1.53
N THR A 410 6.42 -20.93 1.13
CA THR A 410 6.02 -21.08 -0.28
C THR A 410 4.86 -20.15 -0.63
N ASN A 411 4.65 -19.87 -1.91
CA ASN A 411 3.51 -19.07 -2.36
C ASN A 411 2.15 -19.64 -1.91
N THR A 412 2.02 -20.96 -1.85
CA THR A 412 0.81 -21.62 -1.29
C THR A 412 0.62 -21.23 0.17
N LYS A 413 1.67 -21.34 0.99
CA LYS A 413 1.60 -20.99 2.42
C LYS A 413 1.38 -19.49 2.64
N PHE A 414 1.98 -18.63 1.81
CA PHE A 414 1.73 -17.20 1.84
C PHE A 414 0.25 -16.88 1.57
N THR A 415 -0.31 -17.47 0.51
CA THR A 415 -1.71 -17.34 0.12
C THR A 415 -2.66 -17.82 1.23
N GLU A 416 -2.37 -18.98 1.82
CA GLU A 416 -3.15 -19.54 2.93
C GLU A 416 -3.18 -18.61 4.14
N GLU A 417 -2.00 -18.09 4.57
CA GLU A 417 -1.94 -17.17 5.72
C GLU A 417 -2.62 -15.83 5.44
N LEU A 418 -2.52 -15.31 4.20
CA LEU A 418 -3.20 -14.09 3.81
C LEU A 418 -4.73 -14.27 3.81
N GLY A 419 -5.23 -15.34 3.19
CA GLY A 419 -6.67 -15.67 3.21
C GLY A 419 -7.19 -15.89 4.63
N ARG A 420 -6.44 -16.62 5.46
CA ARG A 420 -6.74 -16.83 6.88
C ARG A 420 -6.85 -15.50 7.64
N ARG A 421 -5.87 -14.62 7.49
CA ARG A 421 -5.85 -13.33 8.21
C ARG A 421 -7.03 -12.46 7.81
N LEU A 422 -7.37 -12.44 6.53
CA LEU A 422 -8.50 -11.67 5.99
C LEU A 422 -9.85 -12.35 6.18
N HIS A 423 -9.90 -13.58 6.70
CA HIS A 423 -11.10 -14.40 6.83
C HIS A 423 -11.82 -14.55 5.48
N ARG A 424 -11.05 -14.88 4.44
CA ARG A 424 -11.53 -15.04 3.07
C ARG A 424 -10.99 -16.32 2.43
N PRO A 425 -11.76 -16.97 1.54
CA PRO A 425 -11.26 -18.10 0.78
C PRO A 425 -10.12 -17.63 -0.13
N ALA A 426 -9.08 -18.47 -0.27
CA ALA A 426 -7.92 -18.19 -1.12
C ALA A 426 -7.64 -19.38 -2.05
N ILE A 427 -8.67 -19.79 -2.79
CA ILE A 427 -8.69 -21.04 -3.57
C ILE A 427 -8.47 -20.83 -5.08
N PHE A 428 -8.51 -19.59 -5.57
CA PHE A 428 -8.43 -19.30 -6.99
C PHE A 428 -6.98 -19.36 -7.49
N ARG A 429 -6.55 -20.55 -7.88
CA ARG A 429 -5.21 -20.76 -8.44
C ARG A 429 -5.10 -20.10 -9.82
N VAL A 430 -4.16 -19.18 -9.98
CA VAL A 430 -3.88 -18.55 -11.28
C VAL A 430 -2.94 -19.45 -12.08
N PRO A 431 -3.32 -19.92 -13.28
CA PRO A 431 -2.47 -20.80 -14.09
C PRO A 431 -1.13 -20.16 -14.45
N ALA A 432 -0.05 -20.95 -14.36
CA ALA A 432 1.28 -20.48 -14.73
C ALA A 432 1.36 -20.09 -16.22
N SER A 433 0.67 -20.82 -17.10
CA SER A 433 0.58 -20.50 -18.53
C SER A 433 0.03 -19.09 -18.76
N LEU A 434 -1.09 -18.75 -18.10
CA LEU A 434 -1.71 -17.43 -18.20
C LEU A 434 -0.74 -16.33 -17.73
N LEU A 435 -0.08 -16.53 -16.59
CA LEU A 435 0.91 -15.57 -16.08
C LEU A 435 2.08 -15.39 -17.04
N ARG A 436 2.56 -16.46 -17.67
CA ARG A 436 3.63 -16.40 -18.67
C ARG A 436 3.20 -15.67 -19.94
N THR A 437 1.99 -15.93 -20.42
CA THR A 437 1.45 -15.27 -21.62
C THR A 437 1.33 -13.76 -21.43
N VAL A 438 0.84 -13.33 -20.27
CA VAL A 438 0.64 -11.90 -19.97
C VAL A 438 1.94 -11.22 -19.55
N GLY A 439 2.73 -11.89 -18.71
CA GLY A 439 3.86 -11.31 -18.00
C GLY A 439 5.25 -11.61 -18.59
N GLY A 440 5.38 -12.60 -19.48
CA GLY A 440 6.66 -13.04 -20.03
C GLY A 440 7.70 -13.33 -18.93
N ASP A 441 8.92 -12.84 -19.14
CA ASP A 441 10.03 -12.99 -18.20
C ASP A 441 9.78 -12.37 -16.83
N PHE A 442 9.02 -11.27 -16.77
CA PHE A 442 8.63 -10.65 -15.50
C PHE A 442 7.84 -11.64 -14.64
N ALA A 443 6.88 -12.35 -15.25
CA ALA A 443 6.12 -13.38 -14.53
C ALA A 443 6.99 -14.60 -14.20
N ASN A 444 7.88 -15.01 -15.12
CA ASN A 444 8.78 -16.14 -14.88
C ASN A 444 9.69 -15.92 -13.68
N GLU A 445 10.34 -14.76 -13.58
CA GLU A 445 11.30 -14.50 -12.51
C GLU A 445 10.63 -14.04 -11.21
N LEU A 446 9.67 -13.10 -11.26
CA LEU A 446 9.14 -12.47 -10.03
C LEU A 446 7.85 -13.09 -9.49
N LEU A 447 7.04 -13.75 -10.30
CA LEU A 447 5.76 -14.32 -9.86
C LEU A 447 5.80 -15.84 -9.71
N LEU A 448 6.48 -16.51 -10.63
CA LEU A 448 6.58 -17.98 -10.72
C LEU A 448 7.93 -18.51 -10.21
N GLY A 449 8.93 -17.64 -10.13
CA GLY A 449 10.24 -17.92 -9.55
C GLY A 449 10.29 -17.62 -8.06
N GLY A 450 11.34 -18.09 -7.39
CA GLY A 450 11.54 -17.86 -5.97
C GLY A 450 12.91 -18.32 -5.50
N GLN A 451 13.24 -17.96 -4.26
CA GLN A 451 14.45 -18.40 -3.58
C GLN A 451 14.15 -18.60 -2.09
N ARG A 452 14.72 -19.64 -1.48
CA ARG A 452 14.65 -19.88 -0.03
C ARG A 452 15.86 -19.27 0.66
N VAL A 453 15.79 -17.99 0.98
CA VAL A 453 16.90 -17.18 1.50
C VAL A 453 16.79 -17.02 3.02
N LEU A 454 17.91 -17.23 3.70
CA LEU A 454 18.02 -17.08 5.16
C LEU A 454 18.97 -15.92 5.54
N PRO A 455 18.65 -15.17 6.61
CA PRO A 455 19.41 -14.01 7.08
C PRO A 455 20.55 -14.38 8.03
N ASN A 456 21.45 -15.28 7.61
CA ASN A 456 22.47 -15.84 8.51
C ASN A 456 23.40 -14.77 9.12
N LYS A 457 23.81 -13.75 8.35
CA LYS A 457 24.65 -12.68 8.91
C LYS A 457 23.90 -11.83 9.94
N ALA A 458 22.63 -11.51 9.69
CA ALA A 458 21.84 -10.73 10.65
C ALA A 458 21.65 -11.51 11.96
N LEU A 459 21.28 -12.79 11.88
CA LEU A 459 21.08 -13.66 13.05
C LEU A 459 22.38 -13.85 13.86
N SER A 460 23.48 -14.19 13.19
CA SER A 460 24.78 -14.38 13.85
C SER A 460 25.35 -13.11 14.48
N ASN A 461 24.88 -11.92 14.06
CA ASN A 461 25.23 -10.63 14.65
C ASN A 461 24.19 -10.13 15.66
N GLY A 462 23.33 -11.01 16.19
CA GLY A 462 22.40 -10.71 17.27
C GLY A 462 21.23 -9.81 16.85
N PHE A 463 20.88 -9.77 15.56
CA PHE A 463 19.63 -9.16 15.14
C PHE A 463 18.46 -10.07 15.53
N VAL A 464 17.49 -9.50 16.25
CA VAL A 464 16.28 -10.20 16.68
C VAL A 464 15.11 -9.64 15.88
N PHE A 465 14.50 -10.48 15.03
CA PHE A 465 13.31 -10.14 14.26
C PHE A 465 12.11 -10.02 15.20
N ARG A 466 11.27 -9.00 15.00
CA ARG A 466 9.98 -8.92 15.70
C ARG A 466 9.01 -9.94 15.13
N HIS A 467 9.08 -10.19 13.83
CA HIS A 467 8.21 -11.11 13.12
C HIS A 467 9.03 -12.18 12.41
N GLU A 468 9.28 -13.28 13.11
CA GLU A 468 9.96 -14.44 12.52
C GLU A 468 9.06 -15.23 11.56
N THR A 469 7.75 -15.25 11.85
CA THR A 469 6.74 -15.98 11.08
C THR A 469 5.83 -15.03 10.31
N LEU A 470 5.38 -15.47 9.12
CA LEU A 470 4.48 -14.65 8.29
C LEU A 470 3.15 -14.38 9.01
N ARG A 471 2.69 -15.36 9.79
CA ARG A 471 1.53 -15.25 10.66
C ARG A 471 1.62 -14.07 11.61
N SER A 472 2.74 -13.96 12.34
CA SER A 472 2.96 -12.86 13.28
C SER A 472 3.01 -11.51 12.56
N ALA A 473 3.65 -11.43 11.39
CA ALA A 473 3.68 -10.21 10.59
C ALA A 473 2.27 -9.79 10.13
N PHE A 474 1.48 -10.73 9.62
CA PHE A 474 0.10 -10.46 9.17
C PHE A 474 -0.85 -10.13 10.31
N GLU A 475 -0.66 -10.68 11.50
CA GLU A 475 -1.45 -10.31 12.67
C GLU A 475 -1.17 -8.89 13.14
N ALA A 476 0.07 -8.41 12.98
CA ALA A 476 0.43 -7.04 13.30
C ALA A 476 -0.04 -6.02 12.26
N ILE A 477 0.06 -6.34 10.96
CA ILE A 477 -0.15 -5.35 9.88
C ILE A 477 -1.53 -5.42 9.20
N LEU A 478 -2.32 -6.49 9.34
CA LEU A 478 -3.63 -6.65 8.69
C LEU A 478 -4.77 -6.79 9.69
#